data_AF-A0A0M4HQR9-F1
#
_entry.id   AF-A0A0M4HQR9-F1
#
_cell.length_a   1.000
_cell.length_b   1.000
_cell.length_c   1.000
_cell.angle_alpha   90.00
_cell.angle_beta   90.00
_cell.angle_gamma   90.00
#
_symmetry.space_group_name_H-M   'P 1'
#
loop_
_entity.id
_entity.type
_entity.pdbx_description
1 polymer ?
#
loop_
_entity_poly.entity_id
_entity_poly.type
_entity_poly.pdbx_seq_one_letter_code
_entity_poly.pdbx_strand_id
1 'polypeptide(L)'
;MIGKVSLLILITKTMFSFFKNKEDKSKKTEAHLIDELAPLTEFSHEEFEKAKLKARIAFVDDEEVNYVNRLQKDGYNVAYWEDIENIDDFANKGYNVVVLDIQGIGKTISESSEGWGILKYLKNTYPHIVVIMYTGADWSITKFKNQADQADDFIGKDFDYLDFKYTLDTNIKKAFSNKYHLEINKRELMKVIKGTDSPDEIIQILQKYGKDKELAIKKVKEVTSNGEVIKTASAFLSLAKTIFDLAN
;
A
#
# COMPACT_ATOMS: atom_id res chain seq x y z
N MET A 1 2.11 -38.56 37.11
CA MET A 1 1.37 -38.70 35.84
C MET A 1 0.19 -37.72 35.84
N ILE A 2 0.45 -36.42 35.75
CA ILE A 2 -0.56 -35.36 35.56
C ILE A 2 0.11 -34.28 34.72
N GLY A 3 0.42 -34.65 33.49
CA GLY A 3 0.98 -33.77 32.47
C GLY A 3 0.12 -33.91 31.25
N LYS A 4 -0.24 -32.78 30.63
CA LYS A 4 -0.94 -32.58 29.34
C LYS A 4 -2.36 -32.02 29.33
N VAL A 5 -2.99 -31.67 30.47
CA VAL A 5 -4.32 -30.99 30.43
C VAL A 5 -4.31 -29.54 30.94
N SER A 6 -3.19 -29.02 31.47
CA SER A 6 -3.08 -27.61 31.94
C SER A 6 -2.54 -26.58 30.93
N LEU A 7 -2.31 -26.94 29.66
CA LEU A 7 -1.75 -26.01 28.66
C LEU A 7 -2.77 -25.47 27.65
N LEU A 8 -3.98 -26.05 27.60
CA LEU A 8 -4.95 -25.71 26.54
C LEU A 8 -6.15 -24.85 27.02
N ILE A 9 -6.30 -24.62 28.32
CA ILE A 9 -7.40 -23.80 28.89
C ILE A 9 -6.88 -22.52 29.60
N LEU A 10 -5.58 -22.44 29.91
CA LEU A 10 -4.95 -21.23 30.46
C LEU A 10 -4.58 -20.18 29.37
N ILE A 11 -4.54 -20.60 28.10
CA ILE A 11 -4.22 -19.74 26.94
C ILE A 11 -5.48 -19.08 26.34
N THR A 12 -6.69 -19.63 26.57
CA THR A 12 -7.92 -19.15 25.92
C THR A 12 -8.87 -18.34 26.83
N LYS A 13 -8.73 -18.37 28.16
CA LYS A 13 -9.61 -17.59 29.08
C LYS A 13 -8.96 -16.40 29.79
N THR A 14 -7.63 -16.38 29.96
CA THR A 14 -6.93 -15.21 30.51
C THR A 14 -6.79 -14.07 29.48
N MET A 15 -6.85 -14.41 28.19
CA MET A 15 -6.82 -13.40 27.12
C MET A 15 -8.15 -12.67 26.99
N PHE A 16 -9.31 -13.32 27.10
CA PHE A 16 -10.58 -12.64 26.80
C PHE A 16 -11.03 -11.61 27.86
N SER A 17 -10.65 -11.76 29.14
CA SER A 17 -10.98 -10.75 30.18
C SER A 17 -9.95 -9.61 30.29
N PHE A 18 -8.75 -9.80 29.75
CA PHE A 18 -7.73 -8.75 29.62
C PHE A 18 -8.05 -7.77 28.46
N PHE A 19 -8.88 -8.18 27.49
CA PHE A 19 -9.22 -7.37 26.32
C PHE A 19 -10.15 -6.18 26.59
N LYS A 20 -10.86 -6.11 27.73
CA LYS A 20 -11.84 -5.01 27.95
C LYS A 20 -11.36 -3.85 28.82
N ASN A 21 -10.28 -4.03 29.58
CA ASN A 21 -9.74 -2.99 30.48
C ASN A 21 -8.32 -2.52 30.08
N LYS A 22 -7.76 -3.13 29.02
CA LYS A 22 -6.52 -2.71 28.37
C LYS A 22 -6.78 -1.79 27.17
N GLU A 23 -8.00 -1.65 26.67
CA GLU A 23 -8.31 -0.88 25.45
C GLU A 23 -7.85 0.58 25.51
N ASP A 24 -7.87 1.22 26.70
CA ASP A 24 -7.48 2.62 26.84
C ASP A 24 -5.97 2.83 27.13
N LYS A 25 -5.29 1.80 27.68
CA LYS A 25 -3.84 1.83 27.90
C LYS A 25 -3.04 1.16 26.77
N SER A 26 -3.63 0.21 26.03
CA SER A 26 -2.99 -0.47 24.89
C SER A 26 -3.01 0.38 23.64
N LYS A 27 -4.03 1.23 23.42
CA LYS A 27 -3.97 2.22 22.33
C LYS A 27 -2.76 3.15 22.48
N LYS A 28 -2.39 3.49 23.71
CA LYS A 28 -1.23 4.34 24.03
C LYS A 28 0.12 3.63 23.90
N THR A 29 0.14 2.29 23.97
CA THR A 29 1.37 1.47 23.88
C THR A 29 1.56 0.85 22.49
N GLU A 30 0.49 0.51 21.77
CA GLU A 30 0.54 0.17 20.34
C GLU A 30 0.87 1.39 19.48
N ALA A 31 0.30 2.57 19.78
CA ALA A 31 0.71 3.81 19.15
C ALA A 31 2.20 4.10 19.38
N HIS A 32 2.72 3.81 20.58
CA HIS A 32 4.13 4.02 20.92
C HIS A 32 5.09 3.00 20.24
N LEU A 33 4.67 1.75 20.06
CA LEU A 33 5.45 0.75 19.32
C LEU A 33 5.40 0.96 17.79
N ILE A 34 4.29 1.52 17.27
CA ILE A 34 4.19 1.97 15.88
C ILE A 34 5.03 3.24 15.65
N ASP A 35 5.11 4.13 16.64
CA ASP A 35 6.00 5.30 16.66
C ASP A 35 7.48 4.91 16.83
N GLU A 36 7.83 3.88 17.60
CA GLU A 36 9.22 3.37 17.67
C GLU A 36 9.62 2.61 16.39
N LEU A 37 8.66 2.11 15.61
CA LEU A 37 8.86 1.61 14.25
C LEU A 37 8.79 2.73 13.18
N ALA A 38 8.59 3.98 13.60
CA ALA A 38 8.74 5.18 12.78
C ALA A 38 10.15 5.75 13.03
N PRO A 39 11.15 5.52 12.14
CA PRO A 39 11.08 4.83 10.86
C PRO A 39 12.12 3.69 10.73
N LEU A 40 11.76 2.66 9.98
CA LEU A 40 12.72 2.03 9.07
C LEU A 40 13.14 3.14 8.08
N THR A 41 14.13 3.91 8.53
CA THR A 41 14.76 5.13 8.00
C THR A 41 13.87 6.02 7.14
N GLU A 42 13.64 7.27 7.60
CA GLU A 42 13.33 8.34 6.64
C GLU A 42 14.38 8.23 5.53
N PHE A 43 13.91 8.17 4.28
CA PHE A 43 14.81 8.19 3.13
C PHE A 43 15.86 9.26 3.39
N SER A 44 17.14 8.88 3.43
CA SER A 44 18.20 9.87 3.43
C SER A 44 18.00 10.77 2.21
N HIS A 45 18.50 12.01 2.30
CA HIS A 45 18.36 12.93 1.18
C HIS A 45 18.89 12.32 -0.13
N GLU A 46 20.01 11.61 -0.08
CA GLU A 46 20.59 10.92 -1.24
C GLU A 46 19.71 9.79 -1.78
N GLU A 47 19.16 8.94 -0.91
CA GLU A 47 18.24 7.87 -1.32
C GLU A 47 16.97 8.44 -1.95
N PHE A 48 16.46 9.53 -1.37
CA PHE A 48 15.29 10.22 -1.91
C PHE A 48 15.58 10.80 -3.28
N GLU A 49 16.70 11.49 -3.47
CA GLU A 49 17.08 12.05 -4.77
C GLU A 49 17.21 10.94 -5.84
N LYS A 50 17.79 9.78 -5.47
CA LYS A 50 17.82 8.59 -6.35
C LYS A 50 16.42 8.06 -6.67
N ALA A 51 15.52 8.02 -5.69
CA ALA A 51 14.14 7.59 -5.90
C ALA A 51 13.37 8.57 -6.79
N LYS A 52 13.49 9.88 -6.55
CA LYS A 52 12.88 10.96 -7.34
C LYS A 52 13.26 10.87 -8.82
N LEU A 53 14.54 10.64 -9.12
CA LEU A 53 15.02 10.50 -10.50
C LEU A 53 14.48 9.24 -11.20
N LYS A 54 14.19 8.17 -10.44
CA LYS A 54 13.62 6.92 -10.96
C LYS A 54 12.11 6.92 -11.03
N ALA A 55 11.45 7.72 -10.18
CA ALA A 55 10.01 7.76 -10.04
C ALA A 55 9.37 8.24 -11.34
N ARG A 56 8.54 7.39 -11.95
CA ARG A 56 7.69 7.77 -13.08
C ARG A 56 6.36 8.26 -12.55
N ILE A 57 6.02 9.50 -12.85
CA ILE A 57 4.83 10.17 -12.34
C ILE A 57 3.89 10.44 -13.51
N ALA A 58 2.62 10.05 -13.37
CA ALA A 58 1.57 10.52 -14.26
C ALA A 58 0.78 11.62 -13.55
N PHE A 59 0.56 12.72 -14.25
CA PHE A 59 -0.38 13.76 -13.85
C PHE A 59 -1.55 13.71 -14.82
N VAL A 60 -2.76 13.43 -14.32
CA VAL A 60 -3.96 13.22 -15.13
C VAL A 60 -5.02 14.24 -14.72
N ASP A 61 -5.34 15.17 -15.61
CA ASP A 61 -6.31 16.26 -15.37
C ASP A 61 -6.76 16.81 -16.74
N ASP A 62 -8.06 17.04 -16.93
CA ASP A 62 -8.61 17.55 -18.19
C ASP A 62 -8.41 19.07 -18.36
N GLU A 63 -7.88 19.74 -17.33
CA GLU A 63 -7.51 21.15 -17.34
C GLU A 63 -5.98 21.32 -17.49
N GLU A 64 -5.58 22.44 -18.11
CA GLU A 64 -4.15 22.76 -18.29
C GLU A 64 -3.49 23.10 -16.94
N VAL A 65 -2.51 22.29 -16.52
CA VAL A 65 -1.85 22.45 -15.21
C VAL A 65 -0.46 23.08 -15.30
N ASN A 66 -0.33 24.27 -14.70
CA ASN A 66 0.92 25.04 -14.65
C ASN A 66 2.07 24.33 -13.88
N TYR A 67 1.77 23.36 -13.01
CA TYR A 67 2.77 22.70 -12.18
C TYR A 67 3.62 21.67 -12.92
N VAL A 68 3.12 21.03 -13.98
CA VAL A 68 3.87 19.96 -14.68
C VAL A 68 5.19 20.49 -15.24
N ASN A 69 5.14 21.62 -15.94
CA ASN A 69 6.34 22.25 -16.51
C ASN A 69 7.35 22.66 -15.43
N ARG A 70 6.88 23.06 -14.24
CA ARG A 70 7.75 23.44 -13.12
C ARG A 70 8.39 22.21 -12.46
N LEU A 71 7.63 21.14 -12.26
CA LEU A 71 8.15 19.86 -11.75
C LEU A 71 9.21 19.28 -12.70
N GLN A 72 9.00 19.33 -14.01
CA GLN A 72 10.01 18.86 -14.96
C GLN A 72 11.32 19.65 -14.85
N LYS A 73 11.25 20.98 -14.65
CA LYS A 73 12.44 21.83 -14.41
C LYS A 73 13.13 21.49 -13.08
N ASP A 74 12.37 21.07 -12.07
CA ASP A 74 12.90 20.61 -10.78
C ASP A 74 13.42 19.16 -10.83
N GLY A 75 13.42 18.53 -12.00
CA GLY A 75 14.04 17.22 -12.26
C GLY A 75 13.12 16.01 -12.06
N TYR A 76 11.81 16.21 -11.92
CA TYR A 76 10.84 15.12 -11.80
C TYR A 76 10.55 14.51 -13.18
N ASN A 77 10.47 13.18 -13.25
CA ASN A 77 10.01 12.47 -14.43
C ASN A 77 8.49 12.36 -14.43
N VAL A 78 7.83 13.46 -14.80
CA VAL A 78 6.37 13.59 -14.85
C VAL A 78 5.86 13.69 -16.29
N ALA A 79 4.84 12.89 -16.61
CA ALA A 79 4.09 12.92 -17.85
C ALA A 79 2.67 13.44 -17.58
N TYR A 80 2.21 14.41 -18.39
CA TYR A 80 0.84 14.91 -18.36
C TYR A 80 -0.07 14.10 -19.28
N TRP A 81 -1.30 13.90 -18.83
CA TRP A 81 -2.37 13.20 -19.53
C TRP A 81 -3.66 14.02 -19.38
N GLU A 82 -4.27 14.38 -20.51
CA GLU A 82 -5.59 15.05 -20.51
C GLU A 82 -6.72 14.07 -20.13
N ASP A 83 -6.57 12.78 -20.48
CA ASP A 83 -7.48 11.72 -20.07
C ASP A 83 -6.81 10.33 -20.14
N ILE A 84 -7.46 9.31 -19.57
CA ILE A 84 -7.10 7.89 -19.70
C ILE A 84 -8.16 7.21 -20.57
N GLU A 85 -7.78 6.84 -21.80
CA GLU A 85 -8.66 6.13 -22.73
C GLU A 85 -8.66 4.61 -22.51
N ASN A 86 -7.52 4.05 -22.09
CA ASN A 86 -7.36 2.62 -21.81
C ASN A 86 -6.58 2.44 -20.51
N ILE A 87 -7.26 1.92 -19.48
CA ILE A 87 -6.69 1.82 -18.13
C ILE A 87 -5.55 0.80 -18.04
N ASP A 88 -5.60 -0.28 -18.82
CA ASP A 88 -4.57 -1.32 -18.78
C ASP A 88 -3.29 -0.87 -19.51
N ASP A 89 -3.40 -0.23 -20.68
CA ASP A 89 -2.22 0.39 -21.32
C ASP A 89 -1.62 1.46 -20.41
N PHE A 90 -2.45 2.31 -19.80
CA PHE A 90 -1.98 3.31 -18.85
C PHE A 90 -1.22 2.70 -17.66
N ALA A 91 -1.79 1.67 -17.01
CA ALA A 91 -1.16 1.00 -15.87
C ALA A 91 0.15 0.30 -16.26
N ASN A 92 0.22 -0.28 -17.46
CA ASN A 92 1.41 -0.97 -17.97
C ASN A 92 2.56 -0.03 -18.35
N LYS A 93 2.35 1.29 -18.38
CA LYS A 93 3.44 2.26 -18.58
C LYS A 93 4.39 2.33 -17.40
N GLY A 94 4.13 1.66 -16.27
CA GLY A 94 5.09 1.52 -15.18
C GLY A 94 5.25 2.79 -14.35
N TYR A 95 4.16 3.53 -14.15
CA TYR A 95 4.12 4.66 -13.22
C TYR A 95 4.23 4.18 -11.78
N ASN A 96 4.95 4.94 -10.96
CA ASN A 96 5.07 4.71 -9.52
C ASN A 96 4.04 5.54 -8.74
N VAL A 97 3.78 6.76 -9.22
CA VAL A 97 2.84 7.71 -8.63
C VAL A 97 1.90 8.23 -9.72
N VAL A 98 0.62 8.31 -9.42
CA VAL A 98 -0.40 8.93 -10.27
C VAL A 98 -1.09 10.04 -9.48
N VAL A 99 -0.97 11.27 -9.94
CA VAL A 99 -1.79 12.40 -9.49
C VAL A 99 -3.00 12.43 -10.40
N LEU A 100 -4.19 12.21 -9.85
CA LEU A 100 -5.40 11.92 -10.60
C LEU A 100 -6.50 12.92 -10.24
N ASP A 101 -6.94 13.73 -11.19
CA ASP A 101 -8.20 14.46 -11.03
C ASP A 101 -9.35 13.46 -10.89
N ILE A 102 -10.15 13.66 -9.86
CA ILE A 102 -11.30 12.81 -9.53
C ILE A 102 -12.57 13.22 -10.27
N GLN A 103 -12.56 14.40 -10.93
CA GLN A 103 -13.61 14.92 -11.79
C GLN A 103 -13.06 15.10 -13.20
N GLY A 104 -13.92 15.03 -14.21
CA GLY A 104 -13.52 15.32 -15.59
C GLY A 104 -12.91 14.14 -16.34
N ILE A 105 -12.10 13.33 -15.65
CA ILE A 105 -11.30 12.22 -16.18
C ILE A 105 -12.08 10.89 -16.27
N GLY A 106 -11.78 10.09 -17.29
CA GLY A 106 -12.14 8.68 -17.37
C GLY A 106 -13.61 8.44 -17.69
N LYS A 107 -14.29 9.41 -18.29
CA LYS A 107 -15.73 9.32 -18.61
C LYS A 107 -16.05 8.19 -19.58
N THR A 108 -15.11 7.84 -20.46
CA THR A 108 -15.26 6.72 -21.41
C THR A 108 -15.06 5.35 -20.75
N ILE A 109 -14.31 5.28 -19.64
CA ILE A 109 -14.01 4.05 -18.90
C ILE A 109 -15.03 3.82 -17.78
N SER A 110 -15.43 4.89 -17.10
CA SER A 110 -16.27 4.85 -15.91
C SER A 110 -17.23 6.03 -15.90
N GLU A 111 -18.18 6.05 -16.83
CA GLU A 111 -19.13 7.16 -17.05
C GLU A 111 -19.76 7.74 -15.79
N SER A 112 -20.21 6.89 -14.85
CA SER A 112 -20.92 7.32 -13.64
C SER A 112 -20.02 7.72 -12.46
N SER A 113 -18.71 7.44 -12.54
CA SER A 113 -17.80 7.62 -11.40
C SER A 113 -16.48 8.28 -11.76
N GLU A 114 -16.21 8.52 -13.05
CA GLU A 114 -15.08 9.30 -13.55
C GLU A 114 -13.76 8.83 -12.91
N GLY A 115 -12.91 9.77 -12.47
CA GLY A 115 -11.64 9.47 -11.80
C GLY A 115 -11.77 8.59 -10.56
N TRP A 116 -12.93 8.56 -9.87
CA TRP A 116 -13.16 7.64 -8.75
C TRP A 116 -13.17 6.17 -9.20
N GLY A 117 -13.71 5.91 -10.39
CA GLY A 117 -13.70 4.58 -10.99
C GLY A 117 -12.28 4.11 -11.30
N ILE A 118 -11.47 5.02 -11.85
CA ILE A 118 -10.04 4.79 -12.14
C ILE A 118 -9.27 4.52 -10.86
N LEU A 119 -9.41 5.37 -9.84
CA LEU A 119 -8.78 5.19 -8.53
C LEU A 119 -9.09 3.80 -7.96
N LYS A 120 -10.38 3.44 -7.90
CA LYS A 120 -10.82 2.14 -7.39
C LYS A 120 -10.21 0.99 -8.19
N TYR A 121 -10.16 1.08 -9.51
CA TYR A 121 -9.59 0.04 -10.35
C TYR A 121 -8.08 -0.11 -10.10
N LEU A 122 -7.32 1.00 -10.14
CA LEU A 122 -5.88 1.01 -9.89
C LEU A 122 -5.54 0.43 -8.51
N LYS A 123 -6.24 0.82 -7.44
CA LYS A 123 -5.95 0.30 -6.10
C LYS A 123 -6.33 -1.16 -5.89
N ASN A 124 -7.24 -1.71 -6.69
CA ASN A 124 -7.62 -3.12 -6.61
C ASN A 124 -6.73 -4.02 -7.48
N THR A 125 -6.37 -3.56 -8.69
CA THR A 125 -5.63 -4.35 -9.68
C THR A 125 -4.13 -4.09 -9.64
N TYR A 126 -3.73 -2.85 -9.39
CA TYR A 126 -2.33 -2.39 -9.37
C TYR A 126 -2.00 -1.66 -8.05
N PRO A 127 -2.18 -2.32 -6.88
CA PRO A 127 -2.09 -1.67 -5.57
C PRO A 127 -0.73 -1.05 -5.25
N HIS A 128 0.32 -1.44 -5.97
CA HIS A 128 1.68 -0.90 -5.88
C HIS A 128 1.82 0.51 -6.46
N ILE A 129 0.90 0.94 -7.34
CA ILE A 129 0.85 2.30 -7.85
C ILE A 129 0.27 3.18 -6.74
N VAL A 130 1.03 4.20 -6.35
CA VAL A 130 0.58 5.22 -5.40
C VAL A 130 -0.35 6.18 -6.12
N VAL A 131 -1.58 6.34 -5.64
CA VAL A 131 -2.57 7.23 -6.28
C VAL A 131 -2.91 8.38 -5.34
N ILE A 132 -2.61 9.60 -5.78
CA ILE A 132 -2.90 10.86 -5.10
C ILE A 132 -4.11 11.49 -5.78
N MET A 133 -5.18 11.74 -5.04
CA MET A 133 -6.33 12.47 -5.59
C MET A 133 -5.98 13.94 -5.78
N TYR A 134 -6.32 14.50 -6.93
CA TYR A 134 -6.26 15.93 -7.19
C TYR A 134 -7.69 16.46 -7.21
N THR A 135 -8.03 17.40 -6.33
CA THR A 135 -9.42 17.86 -6.18
C THR A 135 -9.49 19.26 -5.61
N GLY A 136 -10.43 20.07 -6.10
CA GLY A 136 -10.70 21.40 -5.54
C GLY A 136 -11.80 21.41 -4.46
N ALA A 137 -12.40 20.26 -4.13
CA ALA A 137 -13.64 20.25 -3.38
C ALA A 137 -13.77 19.15 -2.31
N ASP A 138 -13.73 19.58 -1.04
CA ASP A 138 -13.94 18.74 0.15
C ASP A 138 -15.25 17.94 0.13
N TRP A 139 -16.31 18.47 -0.52
CA TRP A 139 -17.60 17.80 -0.60
C TRP A 139 -17.52 16.48 -1.40
N SER A 140 -16.65 16.42 -2.42
CA SER A 140 -16.51 15.26 -3.30
C SER A 140 -15.90 14.06 -2.54
N ILE A 141 -14.93 14.33 -1.67
CA ILE A 141 -14.31 13.36 -0.76
C ILE A 141 -15.36 12.81 0.21
N THR A 142 -16.24 13.66 0.72
CA THR A 142 -17.30 13.24 1.65
C THR A 142 -18.34 12.34 0.96
N LYS A 143 -18.73 12.65 -0.28
CA LYS A 143 -19.69 11.86 -1.07
C LYS A 143 -19.13 10.48 -1.46
N PHE A 144 -17.85 10.40 -1.79
CA PHE A 144 -17.18 9.18 -2.22
C PHE A 144 -16.20 8.64 -1.17
N LYS A 145 -16.54 8.78 0.11
CA LYS A 145 -15.65 8.45 1.24
C LYS A 145 -14.99 7.07 1.14
N ASN A 146 -15.75 6.03 0.81
CA ASN A 146 -15.21 4.67 0.70
C ASN A 146 -14.18 4.50 -0.43
N GLN A 147 -14.26 5.32 -1.48
CA GLN A 147 -13.28 5.35 -2.56
C GLN A 147 -12.10 6.26 -2.18
N ALA A 148 -12.36 7.40 -1.54
CA ALA A 148 -11.34 8.29 -1.02
C ALA A 148 -10.41 7.58 -0.02
N ASP A 149 -10.96 6.72 0.85
CA ASP A 149 -10.19 5.91 1.80
C ASP A 149 -9.25 4.90 1.12
N GLN A 150 -9.38 4.66 -0.19
CA GLN A 150 -8.48 3.81 -0.97
C GLN A 150 -7.30 4.59 -1.57
N ALA A 151 -7.44 5.91 -1.73
CA ALA A 151 -6.35 6.75 -2.19
C ALA A 151 -5.18 6.72 -1.20
N ASP A 152 -3.99 6.95 -1.73
CA ASP A 152 -2.79 6.98 -0.92
C ASP A 152 -2.58 8.34 -0.25
N ASP A 153 -3.09 9.41 -0.87
CA ASP A 153 -3.06 10.79 -0.40
C ASP A 153 -3.98 11.69 -1.24
N PHE A 154 -4.01 12.99 -0.94
CA PHE A 154 -4.68 14.00 -1.76
C PHE A 154 -3.88 15.31 -1.87
N ILE A 155 -4.13 16.05 -2.94
CA ILE A 155 -3.63 17.41 -3.18
C ILE A 155 -4.83 18.28 -3.55
N GLY A 156 -4.98 19.41 -2.83
CA GLY A 156 -5.98 20.42 -3.15
C GLY A 156 -5.62 21.18 -4.43
N LYS A 157 -6.61 21.51 -5.28
CA LYS A 157 -6.38 22.41 -6.45
C LYS A 157 -5.95 23.82 -6.02
N ASP A 158 -6.20 24.20 -4.76
CA ASP A 158 -5.78 25.46 -4.13
C ASP A 158 -4.39 25.40 -3.48
N PHE A 159 -3.74 24.23 -3.43
CA PHE A 159 -2.40 24.10 -2.85
C PHE A 159 -1.40 24.95 -3.63
N ASP A 160 -0.52 25.62 -2.90
CA ASP A 160 0.62 26.25 -3.51
C ASP A 160 1.64 25.21 -4.00
N TYR A 161 2.64 25.66 -4.76
CA TYR A 161 3.60 24.74 -5.35
C TYR A 161 4.48 24.01 -4.33
N LEU A 162 4.80 24.63 -3.18
CA LEU A 162 5.64 24.00 -2.17
C LEU A 162 4.87 22.91 -1.42
N ASP A 163 3.61 23.16 -1.10
CA ASP A 163 2.71 22.18 -0.50
C ASP A 163 2.47 21.00 -1.46
N PHE A 164 2.18 21.30 -2.73
CA PHE A 164 2.08 20.29 -3.79
C PHE A 164 3.34 19.40 -3.81
N LYS A 165 4.51 20.04 -3.87
CA LYS A 165 5.81 19.34 -3.98
C LYS A 165 6.08 18.49 -2.75
N TYR A 166 5.77 18.99 -1.56
CA TYR A 166 5.93 18.24 -0.31
C TYR A 166 5.08 16.96 -0.29
N THR A 167 3.81 17.06 -0.69
CA THR A 167 2.92 15.89 -0.79
C THR A 167 3.41 14.90 -1.84
N LEU A 168 3.84 15.39 -3.01
CA LEU A 168 4.41 14.54 -4.06
C LEU A 168 5.68 13.81 -3.58
N ASP A 169 6.61 14.52 -2.94
CA ASP A 169 7.87 13.94 -2.41
C ASP A 169 7.60 12.85 -1.37
N THR A 170 6.63 13.09 -0.49
CA THR A 170 6.19 12.12 0.52
C THR A 170 5.65 10.85 -0.14
N ASN A 171 4.87 11.00 -1.20
CA ASN A 171 4.27 9.88 -1.93
C ASN A 171 5.26 9.15 -2.85
N ILE A 172 6.27 9.84 -3.38
CA ILE A 172 7.42 9.20 -4.04
C ILE A 172 8.16 8.31 -3.03
N LYS A 173 8.49 8.82 -1.83
CA LYS A 173 9.14 8.01 -0.79
C LYS A 173 8.29 6.77 -0.44
N LYS A 174 6.98 6.94 -0.31
CA LYS A 174 6.03 5.84 -0.10
C LYS A 174 6.07 4.80 -1.22
N ALA A 175 6.07 5.22 -2.48
CA ALA A 175 6.11 4.33 -3.65
C ALA A 175 7.38 3.47 -3.72
N PHE A 176 8.49 3.91 -3.12
CA PHE A 176 9.76 3.17 -3.06
C PHE A 176 10.02 2.52 -1.69
N SER A 177 9.09 2.62 -0.74
CA SER A 177 9.25 2.07 0.60
C SER A 177 8.99 0.56 0.65
N ASN A 178 9.96 -0.21 1.16
CA ASN A 178 9.79 -1.64 1.41
C ASN A 178 8.59 -1.92 2.34
N LYS A 179 8.33 -1.04 3.32
CA LYS A 179 7.21 -1.17 4.26
C LYS A 179 5.86 -1.09 3.52
N TYR A 180 5.72 -0.13 2.61
CA TYR A 180 4.51 0.01 1.81
C TYR A 180 4.24 -1.24 0.96
N HIS A 181 5.28 -1.72 0.24
CA HIS A 181 5.17 -2.93 -0.56
C HIS A 181 4.92 -4.19 0.25
N LEU A 182 5.48 -4.28 1.47
CA LEU A 182 5.22 -5.40 2.38
C LEU A 182 3.74 -5.45 2.78
N GLU A 183 3.14 -4.31 3.15
CA GLU A 183 1.73 -4.25 3.55
C GLU A 183 0.78 -4.58 2.39
N ILE A 184 1.09 -4.15 1.17
CA ILE A 184 0.34 -4.53 -0.03
C ILE A 184 0.42 -6.04 -0.25
N ASN A 185 1.63 -6.60 -0.26
CA ASN A 185 1.84 -8.04 -0.49
C ASN A 185 1.17 -8.87 0.60
N LYS A 186 1.18 -8.42 1.85
CA LYS A 186 0.46 -9.05 2.96
C LYS A 186 -1.04 -9.06 2.70
N ARG A 187 -1.63 -7.94 2.27
CA ARG A 187 -3.06 -7.86 1.96
C ARG A 187 -3.44 -8.79 0.82
N GLU A 188 -2.65 -8.80 -0.25
CA GLU A 188 -2.84 -9.68 -1.40
C GLU A 188 -2.74 -11.15 -1.00
N LEU A 189 -1.68 -11.51 -0.25
CA LEU A 189 -1.49 -12.85 0.29
C LEU A 189 -2.69 -13.30 1.13
N MET A 190 -3.21 -12.44 2.01
CA MET A 190 -4.40 -12.75 2.81
C MET A 190 -5.66 -12.91 1.96
N LYS A 191 -5.81 -12.18 0.84
CA LYS A 191 -6.93 -12.37 -0.08
C LYS A 191 -6.86 -13.74 -0.76
N VAL A 192 -5.71 -14.11 -1.29
CA VAL A 192 -5.55 -15.40 -2.01
C VAL A 192 -5.62 -16.59 -1.07
N ILE A 193 -5.05 -16.50 0.14
CA ILE A 193 -5.10 -17.56 1.15
C ILE A 193 -6.55 -17.86 1.57
N LYS A 194 -7.39 -16.82 1.76
CA LYS A 194 -8.80 -16.97 2.14
C LYS A 194 -9.62 -17.74 1.10
N GLY A 195 -9.19 -17.78 -0.15
CA GLY A 195 -9.82 -18.54 -1.23
C GLY A 195 -9.39 -20.00 -1.32
N THR A 196 -8.58 -20.50 -0.37
CA THR A 196 -8.08 -21.88 -0.35
C THR A 196 -8.79 -22.77 0.65
N ASP A 197 -8.63 -24.09 0.51
CA ASP A 197 -9.18 -25.09 1.43
C ASP A 197 -8.46 -25.16 2.78
N SER A 198 -7.27 -24.57 2.92
CA SER A 198 -6.46 -24.63 4.15
C SER A 198 -5.86 -23.28 4.58
N PRO A 199 -6.68 -22.21 4.76
CA PRO A 199 -6.18 -20.87 5.05
C PRO A 199 -5.35 -20.80 6.34
N ASP A 200 -5.85 -21.39 7.41
CA ASP A 200 -5.25 -21.32 8.75
C ASP A 200 -3.91 -22.07 8.82
N GLU A 201 -3.80 -23.21 8.13
CA GLU A 201 -2.57 -23.99 8.10
C GLU A 201 -1.45 -23.24 7.36
N ILE A 202 -1.78 -22.60 6.23
CA ILE A 202 -0.83 -21.76 5.48
C ILE A 202 -0.36 -20.59 6.36
N ILE A 203 -1.26 -19.93 7.08
CA ILE A 203 -0.91 -18.83 7.99
C ILE A 203 0.04 -19.32 9.10
N GLN A 204 -0.25 -20.47 9.72
CA GLN A 204 0.61 -21.05 10.75
C GLN A 204 2.01 -21.38 10.23
N ILE A 205 2.11 -21.92 9.00
CA ILE A 205 3.40 -22.18 8.35
C ILE A 205 4.19 -20.88 8.19
N LEU A 206 3.57 -19.83 7.65
CA LEU A 206 4.23 -18.54 7.43
C LEU A 206 4.68 -17.90 8.75
N GLN A 207 3.88 -18.00 9.81
CA GLN A 207 4.24 -17.50 11.14
C GLN A 207 5.41 -18.29 11.76
N LYS A 208 5.39 -19.62 11.63
CA LYS A 208 6.39 -20.49 12.26
C LYS A 208 7.73 -20.48 11.53
N TYR A 209 7.70 -20.46 10.20
CA TYR A 209 8.88 -20.65 9.37
C TYR A 209 9.31 -19.40 8.60
N GLY A 210 8.57 -18.29 8.67
CA GLY A 210 8.79 -17.11 7.81
C GLY A 210 10.18 -16.45 7.88
N LYS A 211 10.97 -16.70 8.94
CA LYS A 211 12.38 -16.28 8.99
C LYS A 211 13.28 -17.02 7.98
N ASP A 212 12.93 -18.26 7.68
CA ASP A 212 13.58 -19.08 6.65
C ASP A 212 12.62 -19.21 5.46
N LYS A 213 12.81 -18.32 4.47
CA LYS A 213 11.98 -18.25 3.27
C LYS A 213 11.93 -19.60 2.55
N GLU A 214 13.06 -20.29 2.40
CA GLU A 214 13.14 -21.52 1.61
C GLU A 214 12.35 -22.64 2.31
N LEU A 215 12.53 -22.79 3.61
CA LEU A 215 11.78 -23.76 4.40
C LEU A 215 10.29 -23.42 4.45
N ALA A 216 9.91 -22.15 4.64
CA ALA A 216 8.52 -21.72 4.66
C ALA A 216 7.82 -22.06 3.34
N ILE A 217 8.42 -21.75 2.19
CA ILE A 217 7.84 -22.05 0.88
C ILE A 217 7.76 -23.55 0.63
N LYS A 218 8.77 -24.33 1.05
CA LYS A 218 8.70 -25.79 0.98
C LYS A 218 7.47 -26.31 1.75
N LYS A 219 7.23 -25.79 2.96
CA LYS A 219 6.07 -26.16 3.78
C LYS A 219 4.73 -25.72 3.19
N VAL A 220 4.64 -24.51 2.63
CA VAL A 220 3.42 -24.06 1.94
C VAL A 220 3.06 -25.00 0.77
N LYS A 221 4.06 -25.46 0.01
CA LYS A 221 3.86 -26.41 -1.11
C LYS A 221 3.41 -27.81 -0.67
N GLU A 222 3.63 -28.20 0.59
CA GLU A 222 3.10 -29.44 1.15
C GLU A 222 1.58 -29.36 1.39
N VAL A 223 1.03 -28.14 1.56
CA VAL A 223 -0.38 -27.88 1.92
C VAL A 223 -1.20 -27.42 0.72
N THR A 224 -0.62 -26.66 -0.20
CA THR A 224 -1.34 -26.15 -1.38
C THR A 224 -0.51 -26.24 -2.66
N SER A 225 -1.21 -26.57 -3.76
CA SER A 225 -0.69 -26.49 -5.13
C SER A 225 -1.07 -25.19 -5.84
N ASN A 226 -1.77 -24.27 -5.16
CA ASN A 226 -2.17 -22.99 -5.74
C ASN A 226 -0.93 -22.12 -6.03
N GLY A 227 -0.62 -21.94 -7.31
CA GLY A 227 0.55 -21.19 -7.77
C GLY A 227 0.55 -19.72 -7.37
N GLU A 228 -0.63 -19.09 -7.27
CA GLU A 228 -0.77 -17.70 -6.85
C GLU A 228 -0.42 -17.51 -5.37
N VAL A 229 -0.86 -18.43 -4.51
CA VAL A 229 -0.50 -18.44 -3.08
C VAL A 229 1.01 -18.61 -2.90
N ILE A 230 1.62 -19.56 -3.62
CA ILE A 230 3.07 -19.80 -3.54
C ILE A 230 3.86 -18.56 -4.01
N LYS A 231 3.42 -17.93 -5.11
CA LYS A 231 4.05 -16.72 -5.67
C LYS A 231 3.97 -15.55 -4.68
N THR A 232 2.78 -15.24 -4.20
CA THR A 232 2.52 -14.12 -3.26
C THR A 232 3.21 -14.34 -1.92
N ALA A 233 3.21 -15.56 -1.39
CA ALA A 233 3.95 -15.91 -0.16
C ALA A 233 5.45 -15.69 -0.34
N SER A 234 6.03 -16.11 -1.47
CA SER A 234 7.45 -15.92 -1.75
C SER A 234 7.85 -14.44 -1.85
N ALA A 235 7.01 -13.63 -2.51
CA ALA A 235 7.21 -12.19 -2.61
C ALA A 235 7.16 -11.52 -1.22
N PHE A 236 6.12 -11.81 -0.43
CA PHE A 236 5.96 -11.31 0.94
C PHE A 236 7.17 -11.64 1.82
N LEU A 237 7.61 -12.91 1.84
CA LEU A 237 8.76 -13.35 2.65
C LEU A 237 10.08 -12.69 2.21
N SER A 238 10.24 -12.39 0.91
CA SER A 238 11.42 -11.69 0.41
C SER A 238 11.51 -10.27 0.95
N LEU A 239 10.40 -9.53 0.89
CA LEU A 239 10.33 -8.16 1.42
C LEU A 239 10.50 -8.13 2.95
N ALA A 240 9.88 -9.09 3.65
CA ALA A 240 10.01 -9.21 5.10
C ALA A 240 11.47 -9.44 5.52
N LYS A 241 12.19 -10.30 4.78
CA LYS A 241 13.62 -10.54 5.00
C LYS A 241 14.43 -9.27 4.77
N THR A 242 14.24 -8.56 3.67
CA THR A 242 14.95 -7.30 3.39
C THR A 242 14.75 -6.27 4.51
N ILE A 243 13.53 -6.15 5.04
CA ILE A 243 13.25 -5.24 6.16
C ILE A 243 13.95 -5.69 7.45
N PHE A 244 13.93 -6.99 7.75
CA PHE A 244 14.60 -7.54 8.92
C PHE A 244 16.13 -7.35 8.85
N ASP A 245 16.72 -7.60 7.68
CA ASP A 245 18.17 -7.43 7.45
C ASP A 245 18.61 -5.96 7.54
N LEU A 246 17.72 -5.00 7.30
CA LEU A 246 18.00 -3.57 7.49
C LEU A 246 17.91 -3.12 8.97
N ALA A 247 17.26 -3.91 9.82
CA ALA A 247 17.01 -3.57 11.22
C ALA A 247 18.04 -4.16 12.21
N ASN A 248 18.93 -5.04 11.75
CA ASN A 248 19.97 -5.71 12.56
C ASN A 248 21.36 -5.47 11.98
#